data_AF-J7L657-F1
#
_entry.id   AF-J7L657-F1
#
_cell.length_a   1.000
_cell.length_b   1.000
_cell.length_c   1.000
_cell.angle_alpha   90.00
_cell.angle_beta   90.00
_cell.angle_gamma   90.00
#
_symmetry.space_group_name_H-M   'P 1'
#
loop_
_entity.id
_entity.type
_entity.pdbx_description
1 polymer ?
#
loop_
_entity_poly.entity_id
_entity_poly.type
_entity_poly.pdbx_seq_one_letter_code
_entity_poly.pdbx_strand_id
1 'polypeptide(L)'
;MGNFGSSVRWAAVGLSAVFVLTSCSSSGVEFDFTEPLMEPAETIRFRVPDELVEMDQEYAERRLLDSVTISATEAEDPSECAVRYEFGYTDELFERLVEFSEQYYDERPPQDAAYYAFTRVSADGSEMEEDYSSAVVQVKCALSPSDDENTVEVRLVNTFDDGDVSLGASAFVKAEVSVMQSGELFIQNYEVDGWQLDSNGNWVKG
;
A
#
# COMPACT_ATOMS: atom_id res chain seq x y z
N MET A 1 18.78 73.59 27.55
CA MET A 1 18.48 73.98 26.15
C MET A 1 19.64 73.51 25.31
N GLY A 2 19.58 72.59 24.35
CA GLY A 2 18.52 71.76 23.76
C GLY A 2 19.19 70.68 22.88
N ASN A 3 18.39 69.71 22.45
CA ASN A 3 18.68 68.45 21.76
C ASN A 3 19.53 68.49 20.48
N PHE A 4 20.08 67.31 20.13
CA PHE A 4 19.85 66.46 18.91
C PHE A 4 21.12 65.60 18.73
N GLY A 5 21.14 64.27 18.71
CA GLY A 5 20.15 63.28 18.29
C GLY A 5 20.64 62.63 17.01
N SER A 6 21.17 61.39 17.06
CA SER A 6 21.16 60.49 15.91
C SER A 6 21.43 59.05 16.37
N SER A 7 20.37 58.24 16.38
CA SER A 7 20.43 56.79 16.58
C SER A 7 20.30 56.14 15.22
N VAL A 8 21.36 55.47 14.77
CA VAL A 8 21.36 54.67 13.55
C VAL A 8 20.59 53.37 13.82
N ARG A 9 19.45 53.19 13.14
CA ARG A 9 18.70 51.93 13.12
C ARG A 9 19.13 51.12 11.90
N TRP A 10 19.72 49.96 12.12
CA TRP A 10 19.95 48.95 11.09
C TRP A 10 18.66 48.15 10.90
N ALA A 11 18.08 48.19 9.70
CA ALA A 11 16.98 47.32 9.32
C ALA A 11 17.57 46.03 8.74
N ALA A 12 17.40 44.92 9.45
CA ALA A 12 17.67 43.58 8.93
C ALA A 12 16.54 43.21 7.95
N VAL A 13 16.87 43.08 6.67
CA VAL A 13 15.96 42.55 5.65
C VAL A 13 16.06 41.02 5.72
N GLY A 14 15.09 40.40 6.39
CA GLY A 14 14.93 38.95 6.38
C GLY A 14 14.36 38.51 5.02
N LEU A 15 15.16 37.76 4.26
CA LEU A 15 14.67 37.02 3.10
C LEU A 15 13.92 35.79 3.60
N SER A 16 12.60 35.84 3.58
CA SER A 16 11.76 34.64 3.70
C SER A 16 11.86 33.86 2.40
N ALA A 17 12.64 32.78 2.40
CA ALA A 17 12.60 31.79 1.33
C ALA A 17 11.25 31.06 1.41
N VAL A 18 10.36 31.38 0.49
CA VAL A 18 9.13 30.61 0.26
C VAL A 18 9.55 29.33 -0.46
N PHE A 19 9.66 28.22 0.27
CA PHE A 19 9.70 26.90 -0.34
C PHE A 19 8.31 26.63 -0.92
N VAL A 20 8.18 26.86 -2.22
CA VAL A 20 7.05 26.36 -2.99
C VAL A 20 7.26 24.85 -3.06
N LEU A 21 6.56 24.10 -2.20
CA LEU A 21 6.39 22.67 -2.37
C LEU A 21 5.66 22.49 -3.69
N THR A 22 6.41 22.25 -4.77
CA THR A 22 5.85 21.62 -5.96
C THR A 22 5.37 20.24 -5.51
N SER A 23 4.07 20.13 -5.25
CA SER A 23 3.38 18.85 -5.30
C SER A 23 3.66 18.31 -6.71
N CYS A 24 4.67 17.46 -6.82
CA CYS A 24 4.75 16.53 -7.93
C CYS A 24 3.46 15.71 -7.79
N SER A 25 2.50 15.93 -8.69
CA SER A 25 1.46 14.94 -8.92
C SER A 25 2.20 13.70 -9.38
N SER A 26 2.52 12.79 -8.46
CA SER A 26 2.85 11.43 -8.87
C SER A 26 1.65 10.95 -9.66
N SER A 27 1.90 10.54 -10.91
CA SER A 27 0.89 9.96 -11.78
C SER A 27 0.57 8.57 -11.26
N GLY A 28 -0.15 8.51 -10.14
CA GLY A 28 -0.69 7.27 -9.61
C GLY A 28 -1.87 6.82 -10.45
N VAL A 29 -1.93 5.52 -10.73
CA VAL A 29 -3.09 4.88 -11.36
C VAL A 29 -3.91 4.17 -10.29
N GLU A 30 -5.23 4.20 -10.43
CA GLU A 30 -6.13 3.38 -9.59
C GLU A 30 -6.45 2.09 -10.34
N PHE A 31 -6.31 0.96 -9.66
CA PHE A 31 -6.63 -0.37 -10.18
C PHE A 31 -7.80 -0.96 -9.37
N ASP A 32 -8.89 -1.23 -10.08
CA ASP A 32 -10.17 -1.65 -9.51
C ASP A 32 -10.54 -3.10 -9.86
N PHE A 33 -9.59 -3.88 -10.38
CA PHE A 33 -9.79 -5.29 -10.73
C PHE A 33 -10.80 -5.54 -11.86
N THR A 34 -11.22 -4.51 -12.60
CA THR A 34 -12.18 -4.69 -13.71
C THR A 34 -11.49 -4.89 -15.05
N GLU A 35 -10.40 -4.17 -15.30
CA GLU A 35 -9.66 -4.21 -16.56
C GLU A 35 -8.15 -4.33 -16.30
N PRO A 36 -7.41 -5.06 -17.17
CA PRO A 36 -5.97 -5.17 -17.02
C PRO A 36 -5.28 -3.83 -17.29
N LEU A 37 -4.33 -3.46 -16.43
CA LEU A 37 -3.47 -2.30 -16.66
C LEU A 37 -2.39 -2.66 -17.68
N MET A 38 -2.48 -2.10 -18.89
CA MET A 38 -1.54 -2.40 -19.98
C MET A 38 -0.31 -1.48 -20.03
N GLU A 39 -0.36 -0.33 -19.36
CA GLU A 39 0.72 0.65 -19.36
C GLU A 39 1.54 0.57 -18.06
N PRO A 40 2.86 0.82 -18.11
CA PRO A 40 3.69 0.89 -16.92
C PRO A 40 3.21 2.01 -16.00
N ALA A 41 3.26 1.75 -14.69
CA ALA A 41 2.99 2.76 -13.67
C ALA A 41 4.15 2.86 -12.67
N GLU A 42 4.40 4.05 -12.14
CA GLU A 42 5.35 4.26 -11.04
C GLU A 42 4.69 4.07 -9.67
N THR A 43 3.36 4.20 -9.63
CA THR A 43 2.54 4.08 -8.42
C THR A 43 1.17 3.53 -8.79
N ILE A 44 0.73 2.49 -8.08
CA ILE A 44 -0.57 1.84 -8.30
C ILE A 44 -1.33 1.83 -6.98
N ARG A 45 -2.55 2.37 -6.97
CA ARG A 45 -3.48 2.29 -5.85
C ARG A 45 -4.53 1.22 -6.13
N PHE A 46 -4.58 0.20 -5.29
CA PHE A 46 -5.54 -0.88 -5.33
C PHE A 46 -6.73 -0.56 -4.43
N ARG A 47 -7.94 -0.68 -4.97
CA ARG A 47 -9.19 -0.50 -4.22
C ARG A 47 -10.22 -1.52 -4.70
N VAL A 48 -10.98 -2.06 -3.76
CA VAL A 48 -12.13 -2.90 -4.12
C VAL A 48 -13.24 -2.00 -4.67
N PRO A 49 -13.82 -2.30 -5.85
CA PRO A 49 -14.95 -1.56 -6.41
C PRO A 49 -16.07 -1.37 -5.40
N ASP A 50 -16.63 -0.15 -5.33
CA ASP A 50 -17.72 0.17 -4.41
C ASP A 50 -18.94 -0.75 -4.63
N GLU A 51 -19.22 -1.15 -5.89
CA GLU A 51 -20.27 -2.12 -6.22
C GLU A 51 -20.05 -3.47 -5.52
N LEU A 52 -18.82 -4.00 -5.52
CA LEU A 52 -18.50 -5.26 -4.84
C LEU A 52 -18.63 -5.13 -3.32
N VAL A 53 -18.23 -3.98 -2.76
CA VAL A 53 -18.42 -3.70 -1.33
C VAL A 53 -19.90 -3.66 -0.96
N GLU A 54 -20.74 -3.08 -1.80
CA GLU A 54 -22.20 -3.03 -1.58
C GLU A 54 -22.86 -4.42 -1.71
N MET A 55 -22.36 -5.25 -2.63
CA MET A 55 -22.90 -6.59 -2.89
C MET A 55 -22.43 -7.64 -1.86
N ASP A 56 -21.21 -7.49 -1.32
CA ASP A 56 -20.61 -8.40 -0.35
C ASP A 56 -20.57 -7.76 1.06
N GLN A 57 -21.71 -7.81 1.75
CA GLN A 57 -21.86 -7.21 3.09
C GLN A 57 -20.90 -7.82 4.11
N GLU A 58 -20.58 -9.11 3.98
CA GLU A 58 -19.61 -9.76 4.86
C GLU A 58 -18.22 -9.14 4.70
N TYR A 59 -17.77 -8.95 3.46
CA TYR A 59 -16.54 -8.20 3.20
C TYR A 59 -16.62 -6.77 3.72
N ALA A 60 -17.71 -6.05 3.45
CA ALA A 60 -17.87 -4.64 3.86
C ALA A 60 -17.72 -4.44 5.38
N GLU A 61 -18.25 -5.36 6.19
CA GLU A 61 -18.21 -5.32 7.65
C GLU A 61 -16.86 -5.76 8.25
N ARG A 62 -16.07 -6.53 7.49
CA ARG A 62 -14.86 -7.23 7.97
C ARG A 62 -13.55 -6.81 7.28
N ARG A 63 -13.60 -6.02 6.21
CA ARG A 63 -12.41 -5.54 5.49
C ARG A 63 -11.53 -4.69 6.41
N LEU A 64 -10.22 -4.91 6.46
CA LEU A 64 -9.32 -4.08 7.29
C LEU A 64 -8.79 -2.85 6.55
N LEU A 65 -8.60 -2.99 5.24
CA LEU A 65 -7.99 -2.00 4.37
C LEU A 65 -9.05 -1.46 3.41
N ASP A 66 -9.13 -0.14 3.25
CA ASP A 66 -9.89 0.50 2.18
C ASP A 66 -9.07 0.54 0.88
N SER A 67 -7.76 0.74 0.98
CA SER A 67 -6.86 0.74 -0.18
C SER A 67 -5.45 0.29 0.18
N VAL A 68 -4.72 -0.21 -0.81
CA VAL A 68 -3.26 -0.40 -0.72
C VAL A 68 -2.63 0.34 -1.89
N THR A 69 -1.71 1.25 -1.62
CA THR A 69 -0.90 1.90 -2.67
C THR A 69 0.47 1.26 -2.66
N ILE A 70 1.00 0.94 -3.85
CA ILE A 70 2.39 0.53 -3.99
C ILE A 70 3.14 1.49 -4.90
N SER A 71 4.43 1.65 -4.64
CA SER A 71 5.35 2.41 -5.47
C SER A 71 6.72 1.76 -5.47
N ALA A 72 7.47 1.90 -6.55
CA ALA A 72 8.87 1.50 -6.55
C ALA A 72 9.68 2.44 -5.64
N THR A 73 10.64 1.89 -4.89
CA THR A 73 11.55 2.64 -4.02
C THR A 73 12.98 2.11 -4.19
N GLU A 74 13.96 2.83 -3.66
CA GLU A 74 15.34 2.37 -3.64
C GLU A 74 15.48 1.10 -2.79
N ALA A 75 16.12 0.08 -3.36
CA ALA A 75 16.45 -1.17 -2.68
C ALA A 75 17.71 -1.01 -1.82
N GLU A 76 17.82 -1.83 -0.78
CA GLU A 76 19.02 -1.88 0.04
C GLU A 76 20.18 -2.57 -0.70
N ASP A 77 19.88 -3.65 -1.43
CA ASP A 77 20.81 -4.29 -2.35
C ASP A 77 20.61 -3.74 -3.77
N PRO A 78 21.65 -3.17 -4.42
CA PRO A 78 21.54 -2.61 -5.77
C PRO A 78 21.27 -3.66 -6.88
N SER A 79 21.33 -4.96 -6.56
CA SER A 79 20.94 -6.05 -7.46
C SER A 79 19.47 -6.44 -7.33
N GLU A 80 18.76 -5.88 -6.35
CA GLU A 80 17.34 -6.11 -6.10
C GLU A 80 16.52 -4.85 -6.39
N CYS A 81 15.20 -5.02 -6.35
CA CYS A 81 14.21 -3.96 -6.44
C CYS A 81 13.44 -3.90 -5.12
N ALA A 82 12.90 -2.73 -4.79
CA ALA A 82 12.09 -2.56 -3.61
C ALA A 82 10.74 -1.94 -3.96
N VAL A 83 9.69 -2.41 -3.30
CA VAL A 83 8.34 -1.88 -3.41
C VAL A 83 7.91 -1.37 -2.04
N ARG A 84 7.58 -0.09 -1.97
CA ARG A 84 6.92 0.51 -0.81
C ARG A 84 5.42 0.28 -0.92
N TYR A 85 4.84 -0.24 0.14
CA TYR A 85 3.43 -0.36 0.40
C TYR A 85 2.99 0.78 1.31
N GLU A 86 1.85 1.39 1.02
CA GLU A 86 1.15 2.32 1.89
C GLU A 86 -0.27 1.79 2.10
N PHE A 87 -0.65 1.60 3.36
CA PHE A 87 -1.89 0.97 3.76
C PHE A 87 -2.92 2.04 4.16
N GLY A 88 -4.02 2.10 3.41
CA GLY A 88 -5.18 2.93 3.74
C GLY A 88 -6.17 2.12 4.57
N TYR A 89 -6.23 2.39 5.87
CA TYR A 89 -7.20 1.78 6.78
C TYR A 89 -8.57 2.46 6.71
N THR A 90 -9.63 1.72 7.00
CA THR A 90 -10.92 2.34 7.32
C THR A 90 -10.87 2.91 8.74
N ASP A 91 -11.55 4.04 8.99
CA ASP A 91 -11.47 4.83 10.23
C ASP A 91 -11.64 4.06 11.55
N GLU A 92 -12.37 2.93 11.56
CA GLU A 92 -12.72 2.19 12.78
C GLU A 92 -11.85 0.93 13.03
N LEU A 93 -10.91 0.59 12.14
CA LEU A 93 -10.32 -0.77 12.11
C LEU A 93 -8.83 -0.87 12.41
N PHE A 94 -8.15 0.24 12.65
CA PHE A 94 -6.77 0.20 13.15
C PHE A 94 -6.67 -0.47 14.54
N GLU A 95 -7.63 -0.19 15.43
CA GLU A 95 -7.71 -0.84 16.75
C GLU A 95 -7.89 -2.37 16.62
N ARG A 96 -8.65 -2.82 15.61
CA ARG A 96 -8.80 -4.23 15.26
C ARG A 96 -7.55 -4.86 14.66
N LEU A 97 -6.74 -4.11 13.91
CA LEU A 97 -5.44 -4.60 13.46
C LEU A 97 -4.49 -4.83 14.65
N VAL A 98 -4.50 -3.92 15.62
CA VAL A 98 -3.72 -4.08 16.85
C VAL A 98 -4.24 -5.29 17.62
N GLU A 99 -5.55 -5.43 17.84
CA GLU A 99 -6.13 -6.61 18.49
C GLU A 99 -5.84 -7.92 17.72
N PHE A 100 -5.85 -7.86 16.40
CA PHE A 100 -5.47 -8.98 15.54
C PHE A 100 -4.00 -9.35 15.77
N SER A 101 -3.07 -8.39 15.74
CA SER A 101 -1.66 -8.69 15.98
C SER A 101 -1.48 -9.22 17.41
N GLU A 102 -2.02 -8.50 18.41
CA GLU A 102 -2.62 -8.97 19.69
C GLU A 102 -2.60 -10.46 19.97
N GLN A 103 -3.50 -11.10 19.22
CA GLN A 103 -4.03 -12.41 19.52
C GLN A 103 -3.13 -13.54 19.00
N TYR A 104 -2.22 -13.25 18.08
CA TYR A 104 -1.35 -14.24 17.43
C TYR A 104 0.13 -14.13 17.86
N TYR A 105 0.42 -13.41 18.96
CA TYR A 105 1.76 -13.09 19.48
C TYR A 105 2.58 -14.24 20.09
N ASP A 106 2.01 -15.44 20.25
CA ASP A 106 2.74 -16.52 20.91
C ASP A 106 3.96 -17.02 20.09
N GLU A 107 4.06 -16.66 18.79
CA GLU A 107 5.13 -17.12 17.90
C GLU A 107 5.94 -16.01 17.19
N ARG A 108 5.43 -14.76 17.07
CA ARG A 108 6.09 -13.65 16.33
C ARG A 108 5.77 -12.25 16.90
N PRO A 109 6.67 -11.27 16.73
CA PRO A 109 6.36 -9.86 16.98
C PRO A 109 5.15 -9.37 16.15
N PRO A 110 4.34 -8.43 16.68
CA PRO A 110 3.20 -7.84 15.98
C PRO A 110 3.46 -7.33 14.58
N GLN A 111 4.57 -6.61 14.45
CA GLN A 111 5.01 -5.99 13.23
C GLN A 111 5.30 -7.04 12.16
N ASP A 112 5.99 -8.11 12.53
CA ASP A 112 6.29 -9.21 11.62
C ASP A 112 5.02 -9.96 11.19
N ALA A 113 4.06 -10.10 12.11
CA ALA A 113 2.77 -10.73 11.83
C ALA A 113 1.93 -9.87 10.86
N ALA A 114 1.84 -8.56 11.11
CA ALA A 114 1.14 -7.62 10.23
C ALA A 114 1.82 -7.52 8.85
N TYR A 115 3.15 -7.41 8.84
CA TYR A 115 3.95 -7.42 7.61
C TYR A 115 3.64 -8.66 6.78
N TYR A 116 3.74 -9.85 7.37
CA TYR A 116 3.45 -11.10 6.67
C TYR A 116 1.99 -11.21 6.22
N ALA A 117 1.04 -10.75 7.03
CA ALA A 117 -0.38 -10.79 6.69
C ALA A 117 -0.69 -9.98 5.42
N PHE A 118 -0.06 -8.80 5.28
CA PHE A 118 -0.30 -7.88 4.17
C PHE A 118 0.56 -8.16 2.93
N THR A 119 1.83 -8.59 3.11
CA THR A 119 2.78 -8.74 1.99
C THR A 119 3.05 -10.19 1.59
N ARG A 120 2.69 -11.17 2.45
CA ARG A 120 3.08 -12.59 2.34
C ARG A 120 4.58 -12.87 2.35
N VAL A 121 5.40 -11.86 2.60
CA VAL A 121 6.86 -11.98 2.70
C VAL A 121 7.27 -12.11 4.15
N SER A 122 8.29 -12.93 4.42
CA SER A 122 8.89 -13.01 5.77
C SER A 122 9.53 -11.67 6.13
N ALA A 123 9.35 -11.21 7.37
CA ALA A 123 9.90 -9.93 7.84
C ALA A 123 11.45 -9.90 7.94
N ASP A 124 12.15 -10.99 7.62
CA ASP A 124 13.61 -11.07 7.63
C ASP A 124 14.22 -10.03 6.69
N GLY A 125 14.80 -8.97 7.24
CA GLY A 125 15.40 -7.88 6.45
C GLY A 125 14.39 -6.94 5.81
N SER A 126 13.15 -6.93 6.30
CA SER A 126 12.10 -6.06 5.81
C SER A 126 11.77 -4.94 6.78
N GLU A 127 11.29 -3.81 6.25
CA GLU A 127 10.95 -2.64 7.05
C GLU A 127 9.43 -2.43 7.04
N MET A 128 8.83 -2.30 8.22
CA MET A 128 7.47 -1.80 8.39
C MET A 128 7.52 -0.61 9.33
N GLU A 129 6.68 0.39 9.13
CA GLU A 129 6.58 1.49 10.09
C GLU A 129 5.89 1.05 11.39
N GLU A 130 6.22 1.69 12.51
CA GLU A 130 5.68 1.33 13.84
C GLU A 130 4.16 1.51 13.94
N ASP A 131 3.61 2.41 13.12
CA ASP A 131 2.17 2.68 13.02
C ASP A 131 1.48 1.79 11.97
N TYR A 132 2.20 0.81 11.43
CA TYR A 132 1.74 -0.11 10.39
C TYR A 132 1.28 0.56 9.09
N SER A 133 1.49 1.86 8.91
CA SER A 133 0.94 2.61 7.77
C SER A 133 1.68 2.34 6.46
N SER A 134 2.93 1.87 6.54
CA SER A 134 3.71 1.51 5.37
C SER A 134 4.68 0.36 5.62
N ALA A 135 5.10 -0.28 4.53
CA ALA A 135 6.11 -1.34 4.55
C ALA A 135 6.95 -1.30 3.28
N VAL A 136 8.18 -1.83 3.34
CA VAL A 136 9.06 -2.01 2.19
C VAL A 136 9.31 -3.50 2.00
N VAL A 137 9.11 -3.98 0.76
CA VAL A 137 9.35 -5.36 0.34
C VAL A 137 10.51 -5.37 -0.65
N GLN A 138 11.57 -6.10 -0.32
CA GLN A 138 12.67 -6.39 -1.25
C GLN A 138 12.27 -7.58 -2.14
N VAL A 139 12.52 -7.46 -3.43
CA VAL A 139 12.23 -8.51 -4.42
C VAL A 139 13.27 -8.47 -5.54
N LYS A 140 13.46 -9.59 -6.22
CA LYS A 140 14.26 -9.58 -7.45
C LYS A 140 13.58 -8.71 -8.49
N CYS A 141 14.35 -7.87 -9.17
CA CYS A 141 13.84 -7.10 -10.28
C CYS A 141 13.35 -8.03 -11.39
N ALA A 142 12.17 -7.72 -11.92
CA ALA A 142 11.62 -8.36 -13.09
C ALA A 142 12.50 -8.14 -14.32
N LEU A 143 12.72 -9.18 -15.11
CA LEU A 143 13.51 -9.12 -16.34
C LEU A 143 12.71 -8.58 -17.53
N SER A 144 11.38 -8.60 -17.43
CA SER A 144 10.45 -8.10 -18.45
C SER A 144 9.10 -7.74 -17.85
N PRO A 145 8.27 -6.94 -18.54
CA PRO A 145 6.89 -6.65 -18.12
C PRO A 145 5.95 -7.85 -17.98
N SER A 146 6.35 -9.04 -18.42
CA SER A 146 5.57 -10.28 -18.34
C SER A 146 6.23 -11.33 -17.45
N ASP A 147 7.12 -10.90 -16.56
CA ASP A 147 7.80 -11.77 -15.60
C ASP A 147 6.87 -12.01 -14.40
N ASP A 148 6.28 -13.21 -14.37
CA ASP A 148 5.36 -13.69 -13.34
C ASP A 148 6.08 -14.49 -12.24
N GLU A 149 7.41 -14.67 -12.34
CA GLU A 149 8.20 -15.37 -11.34
C GLU A 149 8.73 -14.41 -10.25
N ASN A 150 8.94 -13.14 -10.61
CA ASN A 150 9.50 -12.11 -9.73
C ASN A 150 8.46 -11.01 -9.42
N THR A 151 7.43 -11.38 -8.66
CA THR A 151 6.32 -10.50 -8.30
C THR A 151 6.21 -10.29 -6.79
N VAL A 152 5.57 -9.18 -6.42
CA VAL A 152 5.04 -8.95 -5.08
C VAL A 152 3.51 -9.12 -5.10
N GLU A 153 2.93 -9.59 -3.99
CA GLU A 153 1.48 -9.80 -3.88
C GLU A 153 0.85 -8.62 -3.12
N VAL A 154 -0.10 -7.92 -3.77
CA VAL A 154 -0.96 -6.94 -3.13
C VAL A 154 -2.27 -7.62 -2.75
N ARG A 155 -2.73 -7.40 -1.51
CA ARG A 155 -3.97 -8.00 -1.00
C ARG A 155 -4.80 -6.95 -0.29
N LEU A 156 -6.11 -6.92 -0.53
CA LEU A 156 -7.04 -6.35 0.44
C LEU A 156 -7.72 -7.47 1.20
N VAL A 157 -7.55 -7.44 2.52
CA VAL A 157 -7.89 -8.54 3.41
C VAL A 157 -9.13 -8.24 4.24
N ASN A 158 -9.88 -9.28 4.58
CA ASN A 158 -10.92 -9.27 5.59
C ASN A 158 -10.55 -10.20 6.75
N THR A 159 -11.04 -9.89 7.96
CA THR A 159 -10.84 -10.77 9.12
C THR A 159 -11.89 -11.88 9.18
N PHE A 160 -11.52 -13.03 9.73
CA PHE A 160 -12.47 -14.08 10.12
C PHE A 160 -12.74 -14.04 11.62
N ASP A 161 -14.00 -14.30 12.00
CA ASP A 161 -14.41 -14.56 13.40
C ASP A 161 -14.19 -16.02 13.83
N ASP A 162 -13.93 -16.94 12.90
CA ASP A 162 -14.22 -18.37 13.12
C ASP A 162 -13.03 -19.20 13.65
N GLY A 163 -12.23 -18.65 14.56
CA GLY A 163 -11.29 -19.43 15.38
C GLY A 163 -10.28 -20.32 14.62
N ASP A 164 -10.12 -20.14 13.31
CA ASP A 164 -9.18 -20.87 12.47
C ASP A 164 -7.83 -20.13 12.49
N VAL A 165 -6.82 -20.86 12.94
CA VAL A 165 -5.53 -20.36 13.45
C VAL A 165 -4.56 -20.00 12.33
N SER A 166 -4.98 -20.10 11.07
CA SER A 166 -4.22 -19.63 9.91
C SER A 166 -4.36 -18.11 9.76
N LEU A 167 -3.68 -17.36 10.63
CA LEU A 167 -3.49 -15.91 10.56
C LEU A 167 -4.76 -15.06 10.34
N GLY A 168 -5.95 -15.56 10.68
CA GLY A 168 -7.22 -14.81 10.82
C GLY A 168 -7.67 -13.88 9.68
N ALA A 169 -7.01 -13.86 8.53
CA ALA A 169 -7.28 -12.94 7.42
C ALA A 169 -7.22 -13.66 6.06
N SER A 170 -8.31 -13.56 5.28
CA SER A 170 -8.30 -13.96 3.87
C SER A 170 -8.10 -12.75 2.98
N ALA A 171 -7.53 -12.96 1.80
CA ALA A 171 -7.59 -11.95 0.76
C ALA A 171 -8.95 -12.02 0.10
N PHE A 172 -9.67 -10.90 0.10
CA PHE A 172 -10.86 -10.75 -0.74
C PHE A 172 -10.47 -10.43 -2.18
N VAL A 173 -9.43 -9.61 -2.36
CA VAL A 173 -8.78 -9.42 -3.66
C VAL A 173 -7.27 -9.58 -3.53
N LYS A 174 -6.66 -10.08 -4.60
CA LYS A 174 -5.20 -10.15 -4.74
C LYS A 174 -4.76 -9.71 -6.13
N ALA A 175 -3.59 -9.11 -6.22
CA ALA A 175 -2.91 -8.80 -7.48
C ALA A 175 -1.42 -9.11 -7.35
N GLU A 176 -0.85 -9.70 -8.39
CA GLU A 176 0.59 -9.97 -8.51
C GLU A 176 1.21 -8.86 -9.36
N VAL A 177 2.22 -8.18 -8.81
CA VAL A 177 2.86 -7.03 -9.44
C VAL A 177 4.35 -7.28 -9.60
N SER A 178 4.85 -7.18 -10.83
CA SER A 178 6.28 -7.22 -11.12
C SER A 178 6.85 -5.80 -11.08
N VAL A 179 8.08 -5.64 -10.57
CA VAL A 179 8.80 -4.35 -10.54
C VAL A 179 10.09 -4.44 -11.37
N MET A 180 10.26 -3.53 -12.33
CA MET A 180 11.46 -3.45 -13.15
C MET A 180 12.55 -2.62 -12.48
N GLN A 181 13.82 -2.80 -12.90
CA GLN A 181 14.94 -2.00 -12.42
C GLN A 181 14.79 -0.49 -12.70
N SER A 182 13.96 -0.12 -13.69
CA SER A 182 13.58 1.27 -13.96
C SER A 182 12.64 1.88 -12.92
N GLY A 183 12.03 1.06 -12.04
CA GLY A 183 10.97 1.45 -11.13
C GLY A 183 9.55 1.32 -11.71
N GLU A 184 9.42 0.83 -12.94
CA GLU A 184 8.11 0.57 -13.57
C GLU A 184 7.45 -0.67 -12.97
N LEU A 185 6.16 -0.55 -12.66
CA LEU A 185 5.29 -1.59 -12.11
C LEU A 185 4.32 -2.11 -13.17
N PHE A 186 4.11 -3.42 -13.17
CA PHE A 186 3.16 -4.10 -14.08
C PHE A 186 2.36 -5.15 -13.33
N ILE A 187 1.04 -5.16 -13.56
CA ILE A 187 0.13 -6.15 -12.98
C ILE A 187 0.16 -7.40 -13.85
N GLN A 188 0.59 -8.51 -13.29
CA GLN A 188 0.68 -9.80 -13.99
C GLN A 188 -0.65 -10.55 -13.95
N ASN A 189 -1.25 -10.59 -12.77
CA ASN A 189 -2.46 -11.34 -12.51
C ASN A 189 -3.26 -10.69 -11.38
N TYR A 190 -4.56 -10.95 -11.34
CA TYR A 190 -5.43 -10.49 -10.27
C TYR A 190 -6.65 -11.40 -10.12
N GLU A 191 -7.19 -11.46 -8.90
CA GLU A 191 -8.33 -12.30 -8.56
C GLU A 191 -9.19 -11.61 -7.50
N VAL A 192 -10.51 -11.79 -7.59
CA VAL A 192 -11.49 -11.39 -6.59
C VAL A 192 -12.17 -12.66 -6.08
N ASP A 193 -12.05 -12.95 -4.79
CA ASP A 193 -12.49 -14.21 -4.20
C ASP A 193 -14.01 -14.39 -4.33
N GLY A 194 -14.42 -15.49 -4.98
CA GLY A 194 -15.83 -15.81 -5.21
C GLY A 194 -16.57 -14.86 -6.16
N TRP A 195 -15.86 -13.99 -6.90
CA TRP A 195 -16.45 -13.03 -7.83
C TRP A 195 -15.74 -13.05 -9.19
N GLN A 196 -16.50 -12.80 -10.26
CA GLN A 196 -15.99 -12.65 -11.61
C GLN A 196 -16.84 -11.66 -12.40
N LEU A 197 -16.31 -11.13 -13.50
CA LEU A 197 -17.08 -10.31 -14.43
C LEU A 197 -17.83 -11.18 -15.44
N ASP A 198 -19.09 -10.85 -15.71
CA ASP A 198 -19.85 -11.41 -16.83
C ASP A 198 -19.43 -10.79 -18.17
N SER A 199 -20.03 -11.24 -19.28
CA SER A 199 -19.71 -10.72 -20.62
C SER A 199 -20.09 -9.24 -20.83
N ASN A 200 -20.81 -8.64 -19.90
CA ASN A 200 -21.21 -7.23 -19.93
C ASN A 200 -20.38 -6.37 -18.97
N GLY A 201 -19.41 -6.97 -18.26
CA GLY A 201 -18.60 -6.29 -17.26
C GLY A 201 -19.31 -6.07 -15.92
N ASN A 202 -20.35 -6.86 -15.61
CA ASN A 202 -20.98 -6.82 -14.28
C ASN A 202 -20.39 -7.89 -13.37
N TRP A 203 -20.22 -7.57 -12.09
CA TRP A 203 -19.82 -8.54 -11.08
C TRP A 203 -20.90 -9.58 -10.81
N VAL A 204 -20.50 -10.85 -10.83
CA VAL A 204 -21.36 -12.00 -10.51
C VAL A 204 -20.61 -12.97 -9.60
N LYS A 205 -21.33 -13.64 -8.69
CA LYS A 205 -20.73 -14.71 -7.86
C LYS A 205 -20.26 -15.86 -8.76
N GLY A 206 -19.04 -16.34 -8.49
CA GLY A 206 -18.37 -17.46 -9.16
C GLY A 206 -18.89 -18.84 -8.78
#